data_AF-A0A367JWX2-F1
#
_entry.id   AF-A0A367JWX2-F1
#
_cell.length_a   1.000
_cell.length_b   1.000
_cell.length_c   1.000
_cell.angle_alpha   90.00
_cell.angle_beta   90.00
_cell.angle_gamma   90.00
#
_symmetry.space_group_name_H-M   'P 1'
#
loop_
_entity.id
_entity.type
_entity.pdbx_description
1 polymer ?
#
loop_
_entity_poly.entity_id
_entity_poly.type
_entity_poly.pdbx_seq_one_letter_code
_entity_poly.pdbx_strand_id
1 'polypeptide(L)'
;MSLQLYVWGPALNTPSIDPKCIVVQSYLNLIKQEYTIVKCNDPQLSPTGELPLLKDGSVWVAGVDRILTHLSKHKKDANADLSPEEKADYLAYSALAQSNLYDVMLYTWYADSTNFIKVIRPTYAKLLSFPTRYIIPIQLKNNAQARLSRHKVEIISDDVGLPQNEKEEMKELLKSGWHHMYRLARDTYTTLQAQLGDKKYFFGENLTTLDCILFGYLALHLYPDLPHKRLQYILVNEYPALAQYCDRVRDALHPSDQVPIESDPSEDVPSLWKTFTSNPLCFFSSVKSDIVSYMRSNEEKKEKSQAQIDFERKRIWSIAGGVTFMLAYIIYNGIISLEVQNEEDEEYYEDGESDYYYEEDED
;
A
#
# COMPACT_ATOMS: atom_id res chain seq x y z
N MET A 1 11.08 10.25 25.11
CA MET A 1 10.98 9.09 24.20
C MET A 1 10.83 9.63 22.79
N SER A 2 11.62 9.15 21.84
CA SER A 2 11.60 9.63 20.46
C SER A 2 10.35 9.15 19.73
N LEU A 3 9.73 10.05 18.96
CA LEU A 3 8.61 9.73 18.07
C LEU A 3 9.17 8.99 16.85
N GLN A 4 8.60 7.84 16.50
CA GLN A 4 9.01 7.08 15.31
C GLN A 4 7.84 6.94 14.34
N LEU A 5 8.10 7.19 13.07
CA LEU A 5 7.13 7.05 11.99
C LEU A 5 7.57 5.95 11.02
N TYR A 6 6.74 4.93 10.90
CA TYR A 6 6.92 3.81 9.99
C TYR A 6 6.23 4.13 8.66
N VAL A 7 7.01 4.17 7.59
CA VAL A 7 6.55 4.61 6.26
C VAL A 7 7.03 3.71 5.14
N TRP A 8 6.40 3.87 3.98
CA TRP A 8 7.02 3.49 2.73
C TRP A 8 8.19 4.42 2.38
N GLY A 9 9.25 3.87 1.80
CA GLY A 9 10.44 4.62 1.42
C GLY A 9 10.18 5.69 0.35
N PRO A 10 11.12 6.65 0.22
CA PRO A 10 11.04 7.73 -0.75
C PRO A 10 11.11 7.19 -2.18
N ALA A 11 10.25 7.70 -3.05
CA ALA A 11 10.20 7.32 -4.45
C ALA A 11 9.50 8.38 -5.30
N LEU A 12 9.63 8.28 -6.63
CA LEU A 12 8.90 9.12 -7.60
C LEU A 12 9.03 10.64 -7.35
N ASN A 13 10.21 11.10 -6.92
CA ASN A 13 10.50 12.50 -6.55
C ASN A 13 9.64 13.03 -5.40
N THR A 14 9.18 12.14 -4.51
CA THR A 14 8.38 12.48 -3.33
C THR A 14 8.95 11.83 -2.07
N PRO A 15 8.62 12.37 -0.86
CA PRO A 15 9.13 11.83 0.41
C PRO A 15 8.77 10.36 0.68
N SER A 16 7.69 9.87 0.07
CA SER A 16 7.23 8.48 0.17
C SER A 16 6.40 8.12 -1.05
N ILE A 17 6.41 6.85 -1.46
CA ILE A 17 5.55 6.38 -2.57
C ILE A 17 4.05 6.36 -2.23
N ASP A 18 3.69 6.43 -0.95
CA ASP A 18 2.30 6.35 -0.50
C ASP A 18 1.80 7.74 -0.05
N PRO A 19 0.63 8.20 -0.54
CA PRO A 19 0.14 9.53 -0.20
C PRO A 19 -0.12 9.69 1.29
N LYS A 20 -0.66 8.65 1.95
CA LYS A 20 -0.96 8.66 3.38
C LYS A 20 0.30 8.89 4.22
N CYS A 21 1.42 8.27 3.84
CA CYS A 21 2.72 8.52 4.45
C CYS A 21 3.22 9.97 4.24
N ILE A 22 3.03 10.55 3.05
CA ILE A 22 3.38 11.95 2.78
C ILE A 22 2.55 12.89 3.65
N VAL A 23 1.24 12.65 3.81
CA VAL A 23 0.37 13.46 4.66
C VAL A 23 0.90 13.54 6.09
N VAL A 24 1.23 12.41 6.72
CA VAL A 24 1.69 12.39 8.11
C VAL A 24 3.06 13.03 8.26
N GLN A 25 3.99 12.80 7.33
CA GLN A 25 5.29 13.48 7.32
C GLN A 25 5.12 15.01 7.20
N SER A 26 4.23 15.45 6.30
CA SER A 26 3.93 16.87 6.09
C SER A 26 3.32 17.51 7.34
N TYR A 27 2.42 16.79 8.03
CA TYR A 27 1.84 17.26 9.29
C TYR A 27 2.87 17.37 10.41
N LEU A 28 3.77 16.40 10.55
CA LEU A 28 4.85 16.45 11.55
C LEU A 28 5.80 17.63 11.30
N ASN A 29 6.13 17.89 10.03
CA ASN A 29 6.94 19.04 9.63
C ASN A 29 6.20 20.37 9.88
N LEU A 30 4.88 20.41 9.64
CA LEU A 30 4.04 21.59 9.93
C LEU A 30 4.06 21.96 11.42
N ILE A 31 3.94 20.97 12.31
CA ILE A 31 3.98 21.21 13.76
C ILE A 31 5.42 21.36 14.30
N LYS A 32 6.45 21.21 13.45
CA LYS A 32 7.88 21.24 13.79
C LYS A 32 8.24 20.24 14.90
N GLN A 33 7.61 19.08 14.89
CA GLN A 33 7.88 18.02 15.86
C GLN A 33 9.10 17.23 15.41
N GLU A 34 10.03 16.96 16.32
CA GLU A 34 11.16 16.05 16.04
C GLU A 34 10.66 14.60 16.02
N TYR A 35 11.01 13.87 14.95
CA TYR A 35 10.69 12.47 14.75
C TYR A 35 11.80 11.77 13.96
N THR A 36 11.74 10.44 14.01
CA THR A 36 12.62 9.56 13.24
C THR A 36 11.79 8.75 12.25
N ILE A 37 12.34 8.52 11.06
CA ILE A 37 11.70 7.73 10.01
C ILE A 37 12.24 6.31 10.02
N VAL A 38 11.33 5.34 10.03
CA VAL A 38 11.62 3.92 9.84
C VAL A 38 11.05 3.47 8.49
N LYS A 39 11.93 3.23 7.52
CA LYS A 39 11.57 2.73 6.18
C LYS A 39 11.31 1.23 6.22
N CYS A 40 10.15 0.84 6.71
CA CYS A 40 9.81 -0.58 6.83
C CYS A 40 9.40 -1.22 5.50
N ASN A 41 8.70 -0.48 4.63
CA ASN A 41 8.14 -0.98 3.37
C ASN A 41 7.24 -2.24 3.53
N ASP A 42 6.72 -2.47 4.74
CA ASP A 42 5.91 -3.64 5.06
C ASP A 42 4.63 -3.22 5.79
N PRO A 43 3.48 -3.24 5.09
CA PRO A 43 2.19 -2.92 5.69
C PRO A 43 1.71 -3.91 6.75
N GLN A 44 2.23 -5.15 6.76
CA GLN A 44 1.79 -6.18 7.71
C GLN A 44 2.19 -5.86 9.15
N LEU A 45 3.19 -4.97 9.34
CA LEU A 45 3.57 -4.45 10.65
C LEU A 45 2.48 -3.61 11.31
N SER A 46 1.58 -3.05 10.50
CA SER A 46 0.46 -2.28 10.99
C SER A 46 -0.74 -3.20 11.24
N PRO A 47 -1.45 -3.06 12.37
CA PRO A 47 -2.65 -3.84 12.64
C PRO A 47 -3.77 -3.57 11.62
N THR A 48 -3.70 -2.46 10.89
CA THR A 48 -4.64 -2.15 9.80
C THR A 48 -4.22 -2.72 8.45
N GLY A 49 -3.03 -3.35 8.35
CA GLY A 49 -2.46 -3.79 7.08
C GLY A 49 -2.09 -2.64 6.14
N GLU A 50 -1.98 -1.42 6.66
CA GLU A 50 -1.66 -0.21 5.90
C GLU A 50 -0.65 0.66 6.68
N LEU A 51 0.26 1.29 5.95
CA LEU A 51 1.11 2.38 6.45
C LEU A 51 0.43 3.72 6.16
N PRO A 52 0.69 4.79 6.93
CA PRO A 52 1.71 4.91 7.98
C PRO A 52 1.29 4.36 9.35
N LEU A 53 2.30 4.04 10.16
CA LEU A 53 2.17 3.62 11.56
C LEU A 53 3.04 4.53 12.45
N LEU A 54 2.47 5.07 13.53
CA LEU A 54 3.15 5.96 14.47
C LEU A 54 3.44 5.21 15.78
N LYS A 55 4.66 5.34 16.28
CA LYS A 55 5.05 4.95 17.64
C LYS A 55 5.36 6.19 18.47
N ASP A 56 4.53 6.48 19.47
CA ASP A 56 4.72 7.56 20.44
C ASP A 56 4.98 6.93 21.83
N GLY A 57 6.26 6.71 22.13
CA GLY A 57 6.66 5.96 23.33
C GLY A 57 6.15 4.53 23.30
N SER A 58 5.23 4.19 24.19
CA SER A 58 4.59 2.87 24.27
C SER A 58 3.31 2.73 23.43
N VAL A 59 2.82 3.83 22.84
CA VAL A 59 1.54 3.85 22.12
C VAL A 59 1.78 3.68 20.62
N TRP A 60 1.04 2.75 20.03
CA TRP A 60 1.02 2.49 18.60
C TRP A 60 -0.29 3.00 17.98
N VAL A 61 -0.19 3.83 16.95
CA VAL A 61 -1.35 4.40 16.26
C VAL A 61 -1.23 4.17 14.77
N ALA A 62 -2.17 3.43 14.21
CA ALA A 62 -2.25 3.12 12.78
C ALA A 62 -3.36 3.92 12.09
N GLY A 63 -3.11 4.33 10.83
CA GLY A 63 -4.06 5.04 9.98
C GLY A 63 -4.02 6.56 10.13
N VAL A 64 -4.15 7.27 9.01
CA VAL A 64 -3.91 8.72 8.92
C VAL A 64 -4.81 9.50 9.87
N ASP A 65 -6.13 9.31 9.82
CA ASP A 65 -7.05 10.13 10.62
C ASP A 65 -6.85 9.91 12.13
N ARG A 66 -6.54 8.67 12.53
CA ARG A 66 -6.23 8.32 13.92
C ARG A 66 -4.91 8.92 14.37
N ILE A 67 -3.88 8.90 13.51
CA ILE A 67 -2.59 9.52 13.76
C ILE A 67 -2.74 11.05 13.89
N LEU A 68 -3.45 11.71 12.97
CA LEU A 68 -3.69 13.16 13.03
C LEU A 68 -4.49 13.54 14.30
N THR A 69 -5.49 12.74 14.67
CA THR A 69 -6.26 12.93 15.90
C THR A 69 -5.40 12.71 17.16
N HIS A 70 -4.48 11.75 17.14
CA HIS A 70 -3.54 11.51 18.25
C HIS A 70 -2.57 12.69 18.40
N LEU A 71 -1.97 13.14 17.29
CA LEU A 71 -0.99 14.22 17.30
C LEU A 71 -1.61 15.58 17.67
N SER A 72 -2.82 15.88 17.20
CA SER A 72 -3.55 17.11 17.60
C SER A 72 -3.87 17.13 19.10
N LYS A 73 -4.22 15.99 19.70
CA LYS A 73 -4.51 15.89 21.14
C LYS A 73 -3.26 15.95 22.03
N HIS A 74 -2.17 15.28 21.62
CA HIS A 74 -1.00 15.09 22.48
C HIS A 74 0.16 16.05 22.20
N LYS A 75 0.17 16.73 21.04
CA LYS A 75 1.24 17.65 20.64
C LYS A 75 0.66 19.03 20.33
N LYS A 76 0.37 19.31 19.06
CA LYS A 76 -0.12 20.59 18.59
C LYS A 76 -1.22 20.35 17.57
N ASP A 77 -2.33 21.04 17.77
CA ASP A 77 -3.43 21.08 16.82
C ASP A 77 -3.16 22.17 15.77
N ALA A 78 -2.97 21.77 14.51
CA ALA A 78 -2.80 22.69 13.39
C ALA A 78 -4.12 23.34 12.93
N ASN A 79 -5.25 22.87 13.45
CA ASN A 79 -6.60 23.36 13.14
C ASN A 79 -7.21 24.17 14.31
N ALA A 80 -6.40 24.52 15.32
CA ALA A 80 -6.89 25.19 16.53
C ALA A 80 -7.58 26.53 16.21
N ASP A 81 -7.00 27.31 15.30
CA ASP A 81 -7.46 28.65 14.94
C ASP A 81 -8.61 28.66 13.93
N LEU A 82 -9.04 27.48 13.43
CA LEU A 82 -10.10 27.39 12.43
C LEU A 82 -11.49 27.64 13.02
N SER A 83 -12.31 28.38 12.27
CA SER A 83 -13.73 28.58 12.58
C SER A 83 -14.50 27.24 12.53
N PRO A 84 -15.68 27.14 13.18
CA PRO A 84 -16.54 25.98 13.04
C PRO A 84 -16.93 25.68 11.58
N GLU A 85 -17.12 26.71 10.75
CA GLU A 85 -17.39 26.52 9.32
C GLU A 85 -16.17 25.96 8.59
N GLU A 86 -14.98 26.51 8.86
CA GLU A 86 -13.72 26.03 8.26
C GLU A 86 -13.40 24.59 8.68
N LYS A 87 -13.78 24.19 9.90
CA LYS A 87 -13.65 22.80 10.35
C LYS A 87 -14.59 21.86 9.58
N ALA A 88 -15.79 22.31 9.23
CA ALA A 88 -16.70 21.55 8.39
C ALA A 88 -16.17 21.41 6.95
N ASP A 89 -15.66 22.52 6.39
CA ASP A 89 -15.01 22.53 5.08
C ASP A 89 -13.78 21.61 5.06
N TYR A 90 -12.93 21.68 6.09
CA TYR A 90 -11.77 20.79 6.25
C TYR A 90 -12.16 19.33 6.12
N LEU A 91 -13.21 18.91 6.83
CA LEU A 91 -13.67 17.52 6.79
C LEU A 91 -14.18 17.14 5.40
N ALA A 92 -14.95 18.01 4.76
CA ALA A 92 -15.48 17.78 3.41
C ALA A 92 -14.37 17.65 2.36
N TYR A 93 -13.41 18.59 2.35
CA TYR A 93 -12.29 18.57 1.40
C TYR A 93 -11.30 17.44 1.70
N SER A 94 -11.09 17.09 2.97
CA SER A 94 -10.29 15.92 3.36
C SER A 94 -10.89 14.63 2.79
N ALA A 95 -12.19 14.42 2.98
CA ALA A 95 -12.89 13.25 2.46
C ALA A 95 -12.83 13.20 0.92
N LEU A 96 -13.04 14.35 0.26
CA LEU A 96 -12.94 14.48 -1.20
C LEU A 96 -11.54 14.10 -1.71
N ALA A 97 -10.49 14.54 -1.03
CA ALA A 97 -9.11 14.24 -1.40
C ALA A 97 -8.80 12.74 -1.26
N GLN A 98 -9.10 12.17 -0.08
CA GLN A 98 -8.87 10.76 0.23
C GLN A 98 -9.73 9.82 -0.64
N SER A 99 -10.87 10.28 -1.15
CA SER A 99 -11.70 9.52 -2.08
C SER A 99 -11.24 9.69 -3.54
N ASN A 100 -11.38 10.89 -4.09
CA ASN A 100 -11.32 11.10 -5.53
C ASN A 100 -9.88 11.20 -6.04
N LEU A 101 -9.02 11.96 -5.34
CA LEU A 101 -7.63 12.09 -5.76
C LEU A 101 -6.94 10.74 -5.69
N TYR A 102 -7.15 10.00 -4.60
CA TYR A 102 -6.57 8.67 -4.45
C TYR A 102 -7.01 7.70 -5.55
N ASP A 103 -8.30 7.65 -5.89
CA ASP A 103 -8.78 6.76 -6.95
C ASP A 103 -8.18 7.10 -8.31
N VAL A 104 -8.11 8.39 -8.63
CA VAL A 104 -7.56 8.87 -9.89
C VAL A 104 -6.06 8.56 -10.00
N MET A 105 -5.33 8.65 -8.88
CA MET A 105 -3.94 8.20 -8.77
C MET A 105 -3.82 6.70 -9.06
N LEU A 106 -4.61 5.88 -8.35
CA LEU A 106 -4.61 4.43 -8.50
C LEU A 106 -4.93 4.01 -9.95
N TYR A 107 -5.90 4.68 -10.58
CA TYR A 107 -6.22 4.47 -11.98
C TYR A 107 -4.99 4.72 -12.87
N THR A 108 -4.35 5.88 -12.71
CA THR A 108 -3.19 6.26 -13.53
C THR A 108 -1.99 5.32 -13.31
N TRP A 109 -1.83 4.77 -12.11
CA TRP A 109 -0.71 3.90 -11.76
C TRP A 109 -0.92 2.44 -12.16
N TYR A 110 -2.13 1.91 -12.00
CA TYR A 110 -2.41 0.47 -12.09
C TYR A 110 -3.29 0.07 -13.28
N ALA A 111 -4.21 0.94 -13.73
CA ALA A 111 -5.03 0.66 -14.91
C ALA A 111 -4.23 0.87 -16.21
N ASP A 112 -3.27 1.79 -16.18
CA ASP A 112 -2.31 1.99 -17.27
C ASP A 112 -1.14 1.00 -17.14
N SER A 113 -1.15 -0.04 -17.99
CA SER A 113 -0.13 -1.08 -18.02
C SER A 113 1.28 -0.53 -18.27
N THR A 114 1.40 0.53 -19.06
CA THR A 114 2.69 1.13 -19.42
C THR A 114 3.29 1.83 -18.20
N ASN A 115 2.48 2.57 -17.44
CA ASN A 115 2.91 3.17 -16.17
C ASN A 115 3.27 2.10 -15.12
N PHE A 116 2.42 1.09 -14.98
CA PHE A 116 2.60 0.03 -13.99
C PHE A 116 3.91 -0.74 -14.21
N ILE A 117 4.12 -1.26 -15.43
CA ILE A 117 5.24 -2.15 -15.75
C ILE A 117 6.56 -1.38 -15.83
N LYS A 118 6.58 -0.18 -16.42
CA LYS A 118 7.84 0.56 -16.63
C LYS A 118 8.31 1.30 -15.38
N VAL A 119 7.40 1.78 -14.53
CA VAL A 119 7.77 2.64 -13.39
C VAL A 119 7.30 2.08 -12.06
N ILE A 120 6.00 1.85 -11.85
CA ILE A 120 5.46 1.55 -10.52
C ILE A 120 5.98 0.23 -9.96
N ARG A 121 5.87 -0.87 -10.72
CA ARG A 121 6.33 -2.20 -10.29
C ARG A 121 7.84 -2.23 -10.02
N PRO A 122 8.73 -1.72 -10.91
CA PRO A 122 10.16 -1.61 -10.60
C PRO A 122 10.45 -0.75 -9.37
N THR A 123 9.67 0.32 -9.14
CA THR A 123 9.86 1.20 -7.98
C THR A 123 9.57 0.47 -6.68
N TYR A 124 8.42 -0.20 -6.56
CA TYR A 124 8.13 -1.05 -5.41
C TYR A 124 9.16 -2.17 -5.26
N ALA A 125 9.58 -2.79 -6.36
CA ALA A 125 10.55 -3.87 -6.32
C ALA A 125 11.97 -3.45 -5.89
N LYS A 126 12.28 -2.14 -5.88
CA LYS A 126 13.53 -1.59 -5.30
C LYS A 126 13.40 -1.34 -3.80
N LEU A 127 12.20 -0.98 -3.33
CA LEU A 127 11.93 -0.76 -1.91
C LEU A 127 11.79 -2.07 -1.12
N LEU A 128 11.33 -3.12 -1.80
CA LEU A 128 11.03 -4.42 -1.21
C LEU A 128 12.17 -5.41 -1.40
N SER A 129 12.31 -6.31 -0.43
CA SER A 129 13.27 -7.41 -0.48
C SER A 129 12.69 -8.66 -1.15
N PHE A 130 13.56 -9.62 -1.48
CA PHE A 130 13.09 -10.93 -1.92
C PHE A 130 12.44 -11.68 -0.74
N PRO A 131 11.27 -12.33 -0.91
CA PRO A 131 10.46 -12.52 -2.13
C PRO A 131 9.34 -11.48 -2.32
N THR A 132 9.07 -10.64 -1.32
CA THR A 132 7.91 -9.72 -1.29
C THR A 132 7.90 -8.74 -2.47
N ARG A 133 9.06 -8.41 -3.04
CA ARG A 133 9.20 -7.61 -4.27
C ARG A 133 8.41 -8.12 -5.49
N TYR A 134 8.07 -9.41 -5.54
CA TYR A 134 7.29 -10.00 -6.63
C TYR A 134 5.80 -10.12 -6.30
N ILE A 135 5.44 -10.16 -5.02
CA ILE A 135 4.07 -10.42 -4.55
C ILE A 135 3.33 -9.11 -4.31
N ILE A 136 3.93 -8.19 -3.56
CA ILE A 136 3.28 -6.96 -3.10
C ILE A 136 2.82 -6.06 -4.26
N PRO A 137 3.59 -5.82 -5.34
CA PRO A 137 3.09 -4.97 -6.44
C PRO A 137 1.81 -5.52 -7.08
N ILE A 138 1.67 -6.85 -7.14
CA ILE A 138 0.49 -7.53 -7.69
C ILE A 138 -0.68 -7.38 -6.71
N GLN A 139 -0.43 -7.57 -5.41
CA GLN A 139 -1.45 -7.36 -4.38
C GLN A 139 -1.97 -5.92 -4.37
N LEU A 140 -1.08 -4.93 -4.48
CA LEU A 140 -1.45 -3.51 -4.57
C LEU A 140 -2.28 -3.22 -5.82
N LYS A 141 -1.94 -3.82 -6.97
CA LYS A 141 -2.72 -3.73 -8.21
C LYS A 141 -4.13 -4.32 -8.02
N ASN A 142 -4.25 -5.48 -7.38
CA ASN A 142 -5.54 -6.12 -7.10
C ASN A 142 -6.40 -5.29 -6.14
N ASN A 143 -5.78 -4.72 -5.09
CA ASN A 143 -6.48 -3.81 -4.17
C ASN A 143 -6.97 -2.56 -4.90
N ALA A 144 -6.15 -2.02 -5.81
CA ALA A 144 -6.55 -0.90 -6.66
C ALA A 144 -7.74 -1.28 -7.57
N GLN A 145 -7.72 -2.47 -8.19
CA GLN A 145 -8.83 -2.97 -8.99
C GLN A 145 -10.11 -3.11 -8.16
N ALA A 146 -10.02 -3.72 -6.98
CA ALA A 146 -11.16 -3.89 -6.08
C ALA A 146 -11.76 -2.54 -5.70
N ARG A 147 -10.92 -1.54 -5.40
CA ARG A 147 -11.37 -0.18 -5.09
C ARG A 147 -11.98 0.55 -6.29
N LEU A 148 -11.38 0.41 -7.47
CA LEU A 148 -11.81 1.09 -8.70
C LEU A 148 -13.02 0.44 -9.38
N SER A 149 -13.40 -0.78 -8.97
CA SER A 149 -14.63 -1.45 -9.42
C SER A 149 -15.89 -0.59 -9.21
N ARG A 150 -15.90 0.28 -8.19
CA ARG A 150 -16.98 1.26 -7.93
C ARG A 150 -17.21 2.23 -9.07
N HIS A 151 -16.18 2.49 -9.86
CA HIS A 151 -16.19 3.35 -11.04
C HIS A 151 -16.31 2.56 -12.35
N LYS A 152 -16.60 1.26 -12.27
CA LYS A 152 -16.69 0.34 -13.42
C LYS A 152 -15.41 0.30 -14.26
N VAL A 153 -14.26 0.46 -13.60
CA VAL A 153 -12.94 0.31 -14.22
C VAL A 153 -12.51 -1.14 -14.09
N GLU A 154 -12.20 -1.76 -15.22
CA GLU A 154 -11.56 -3.08 -15.27
C GLU A 154 -10.07 -2.90 -15.55
N ILE A 155 -9.22 -3.48 -14.69
CA ILE A 155 -7.77 -3.47 -14.89
C ILE A 155 -7.36 -4.75 -15.61
N ILE A 156 -6.70 -4.61 -16.76
CA ILE A 156 -6.29 -5.75 -17.59
C ILE A 156 -5.05 -6.44 -16.97
N SER A 157 -5.02 -7.76 -17.07
CA SER A 157 -3.91 -8.61 -16.60
C SER A 157 -2.61 -8.34 -17.36
N ASP A 158 -1.47 -8.46 -16.67
CA ASP A 158 -0.11 -8.27 -17.23
C ASP A 158 0.26 -9.29 -18.32
N ASP A 159 -0.52 -10.37 -18.46
CA ASP A 159 -0.26 -11.44 -19.45
C ASP A 159 -0.53 -10.99 -20.89
N VAL A 160 -1.25 -9.88 -21.06
CA VAL A 160 -1.35 -9.19 -22.35
C VAL A 160 -0.12 -8.30 -22.44
N GLY A 161 0.84 -8.68 -23.30
CA GLY A 161 2.10 -7.94 -23.44
C GLY A 161 1.88 -6.44 -23.61
N LEU A 162 2.91 -5.64 -23.30
CA LEU A 162 2.83 -4.19 -23.43
C LEU A 162 2.38 -3.79 -24.84
N PRO A 163 1.45 -2.83 -24.97
CA PRO A 163 1.03 -2.33 -26.27
C PRO A 163 2.24 -1.82 -27.05
N GLN A 164 2.29 -2.14 -28.35
CA GLN A 164 3.50 -1.93 -29.15
C GLN A 164 3.57 -0.50 -29.70
N ASN A 165 2.44 0.19 -29.76
CA ASN A 165 2.32 1.53 -30.29
C ASN A 165 1.32 2.38 -29.49
N GLU A 166 1.44 3.70 -29.62
CA GLU A 166 0.60 4.69 -28.92
C GLU A 166 -0.90 4.55 -29.26
N LYS A 167 -1.24 4.04 -30.44
CA LYS A 167 -2.64 3.85 -30.86
C LYS A 167 -3.31 2.72 -30.09
N GLU A 168 -2.58 1.62 -29.87
CA GLU A 168 -3.01 0.50 -29.05
C GLU A 168 -3.11 0.91 -27.59
N GLU A 169 -2.12 1.65 -27.07
CA GLU A 169 -2.16 2.23 -25.72
C GLU A 169 -3.42 3.07 -25.51
N MET A 170 -3.69 4.00 -26.43
CA MET A 170 -4.89 4.85 -26.34
C MET A 170 -6.18 4.02 -26.43
N LYS A 171 -6.22 2.99 -27.27
CA LYS A 171 -7.38 2.11 -27.42
C LYS A 171 -7.65 1.29 -26.15
N GLU A 172 -6.61 0.82 -25.46
CA GLU A 172 -6.76 0.12 -24.18
C GLU A 172 -7.21 1.07 -23.07
N LEU A 173 -6.63 2.27 -22.98
CA LEU A 173 -7.07 3.29 -22.03
C LEU A 173 -8.54 3.69 -22.25
N LEU A 174 -8.97 3.80 -23.50
CA LEU A 174 -10.36 4.05 -23.87
C LEU A 174 -11.29 2.96 -23.31
N LYS A 175 -10.89 1.68 -23.36
CA LYS A 175 -11.69 0.56 -22.82
C LYS A 175 -11.77 0.59 -21.30
N SER A 176 -10.70 0.98 -20.60
CA SER A 176 -10.64 0.99 -19.14
C SER A 176 -11.37 2.17 -18.48
N GLY A 177 -12.02 3.04 -19.25
CA GLY A 177 -12.80 4.17 -18.70
C GLY A 177 -12.00 5.46 -18.48
N TRP A 178 -10.89 5.64 -19.20
CA TRP A 178 -9.99 6.81 -19.10
C TRP A 178 -10.71 8.15 -19.06
N HIS A 179 -11.66 8.38 -19.97
CA HIS A 179 -12.42 9.63 -20.04
C HIS A 179 -13.18 9.94 -18.74
N HIS A 180 -13.73 8.92 -18.09
CA HIS A 180 -14.49 9.10 -16.85
C HIS A 180 -13.58 9.45 -15.68
N MET A 181 -12.46 8.75 -15.52
CA MET A 181 -11.52 8.98 -14.41
C MET A 181 -10.80 10.32 -14.51
N TYR A 182 -10.38 10.72 -15.71
CA TYR A 182 -9.79 12.06 -15.89
C TYR A 182 -10.82 13.19 -15.91
N ARG A 183 -12.12 12.90 -16.07
CA ARG A 183 -13.17 13.87 -15.78
C ARG A 183 -13.34 14.04 -14.28
N LEU A 184 -13.41 12.95 -13.51
CA LEU A 184 -13.44 13.00 -12.04
C LEU A 184 -12.25 13.78 -11.47
N ALA A 185 -11.06 13.61 -12.05
CA ALA A 185 -9.87 14.40 -11.73
C ALA A 185 -10.10 15.91 -11.92
N ARG A 186 -10.57 16.32 -13.11
CA ARG A 186 -10.87 17.71 -13.45
C ARG A 186 -11.96 18.31 -12.59
N ASP A 187 -13.02 17.56 -12.32
CA ASP A 187 -14.12 18.02 -11.46
C ASP A 187 -13.58 18.30 -10.05
N THR A 188 -12.78 17.37 -9.51
CA THR A 188 -12.14 17.53 -8.19
C THR A 188 -11.16 18.71 -8.17
N TYR A 189 -10.32 18.86 -9.18
CA TYR A 189 -9.40 20.00 -9.27
C TYR A 189 -10.12 21.34 -9.42
N THR A 190 -11.22 21.38 -10.16
CA THR A 190 -12.07 22.57 -10.27
C THR A 190 -12.60 22.98 -8.90
N THR A 191 -13.13 22.02 -8.12
CA THR A 191 -13.60 22.29 -6.76
C THR A 191 -12.47 22.79 -5.85
N LEU A 192 -11.31 22.14 -5.88
CA LEU A 192 -10.16 22.52 -5.06
C LEU A 192 -9.61 23.91 -5.44
N GLN A 193 -9.52 24.21 -6.73
CA GLN A 193 -9.05 25.51 -7.21
C GLN A 193 -10.04 26.63 -6.85
N ALA A 194 -11.35 26.36 -6.93
CA ALA A 194 -12.37 27.31 -6.50
C ALA A 194 -12.25 27.62 -4.99
N GLN A 195 -12.00 26.60 -4.16
CA GLN A 195 -11.78 26.79 -2.73
C GLN A 195 -10.48 27.53 -2.43
N LEU A 196 -9.39 27.25 -3.17
CA LEU A 196 -8.11 27.93 -3.00
C LEU A 196 -8.23 29.42 -3.36
N GLY A 197 -8.87 29.74 -4.49
CA GLY A 197 -8.99 31.11 -4.97
C GLY A 197 -7.63 31.79 -5.08
N ASP A 198 -7.55 33.03 -4.59
CA ASP A 198 -6.30 33.82 -4.53
C ASP A 198 -5.52 33.61 -3.22
N LYS A 199 -5.96 32.69 -2.35
CA LYS A 199 -5.31 32.45 -1.06
C LYS A 199 -3.98 31.71 -1.24
N LYS A 200 -3.03 32.00 -0.34
CA LYS A 200 -1.74 31.31 -0.32
C LYS A 200 -1.90 29.80 -0.05
N TYR A 201 -2.74 29.48 0.95
CA TYR A 201 -3.14 28.13 1.37
C TYR A 201 -4.67 28.04 1.54
N PHE A 202 -5.21 26.84 1.78
CA PHE A 202 -6.67 26.62 1.69
C PHE A 202 -7.50 27.46 2.68
N PHE A 203 -6.98 27.73 3.87
CA PHE A 203 -7.62 28.56 4.90
C PHE A 203 -6.90 29.90 5.15
N GLY A 204 -6.17 30.41 4.14
CA GLY A 204 -5.56 31.75 4.19
C GLY A 204 -4.03 31.71 4.12
N GLU A 205 -3.37 32.38 5.07
CA GLU A 205 -1.91 32.60 5.03
C GLU A 205 -1.08 31.50 5.70
N ASN A 206 -1.68 30.73 6.60
CA ASN A 206 -1.01 29.69 7.36
C ASN A 206 -1.36 28.30 6.81
N LEU A 207 -0.38 27.40 6.84
CA LEU A 207 -0.60 25.99 6.52
C LEU A 207 -1.44 25.33 7.61
N THR A 208 -2.35 24.47 7.17
CA THR A 208 -3.24 23.70 8.04
C THR A 208 -3.11 22.21 7.78
N THR A 209 -3.86 21.41 8.55
CA THR A 209 -3.93 19.96 8.31
C THR A 209 -4.47 19.64 6.92
N LEU A 210 -5.40 20.47 6.39
CA LEU A 210 -5.94 20.27 5.06
C LEU A 210 -4.85 20.35 3.99
N ASP A 211 -3.94 21.31 4.12
CA ASP A 211 -2.87 21.51 3.16
C ASP A 211 -1.91 20.31 3.13
N CYS A 212 -1.63 19.72 4.29
CA CYS A 212 -0.85 18.49 4.39
C CYS A 212 -1.53 17.31 3.68
N ILE A 213 -2.85 17.18 3.84
CA ILE A 213 -3.65 16.12 3.21
C ILE A 213 -3.64 16.30 1.70
N LEU A 214 -4.00 17.49 1.21
CA LEU A 214 -4.08 17.78 -0.22
C LEU A 214 -2.72 17.64 -0.90
N PHE A 215 -1.66 18.16 -0.27
CA PHE A 215 -0.31 18.00 -0.77
C PHE A 215 0.09 16.53 -0.90
N GLY A 216 -0.22 15.67 0.09
CA GLY A 216 0.13 14.25 0.03
C GLY A 216 -0.41 13.53 -1.20
N TYR A 217 -1.64 13.83 -1.62
CA TYR A 217 -2.24 13.25 -2.82
C TYR A 217 -1.80 13.96 -4.10
N LEU A 218 -1.81 15.30 -4.13
CA LEU A 218 -1.47 16.07 -5.33
C LEU A 218 0.02 15.96 -5.69
N ALA A 219 0.91 15.76 -4.71
CA ALA A 219 2.33 15.53 -4.95
C ALA A 219 2.55 14.30 -5.85
N LEU A 220 1.79 13.22 -5.63
CA LEU A 220 1.86 12.00 -6.44
C LEU A 220 1.12 12.11 -7.79
N HIS A 221 0.35 13.19 -8.00
CA HIS A 221 -0.20 13.53 -9.31
C HIS A 221 0.78 14.37 -10.13
N LEU A 222 1.58 15.21 -9.46
CA LEU A 222 2.38 16.26 -10.08
C LEU A 222 3.85 15.86 -10.28
N TYR A 223 4.51 15.21 -9.33
CA TYR A 223 5.95 14.99 -9.35
C TYR A 223 6.45 13.67 -9.96
N PRO A 224 5.67 12.56 -9.95
CA PRO A 224 6.11 11.32 -10.57
C PRO A 224 6.40 11.45 -12.07
N ASP A 225 7.57 10.94 -12.48
CA ASP A 225 7.98 10.85 -13.87
C ASP A 225 7.45 9.55 -14.50
N LEU A 226 6.18 9.58 -14.93
CA LEU A 226 5.52 8.43 -15.56
C LEU A 226 5.64 8.49 -17.10
N PRO A 227 5.58 7.35 -17.82
CA PRO A 227 5.43 7.36 -19.27
C PRO A 227 4.19 8.16 -19.72
N HIS A 228 3.05 7.91 -19.09
CA HIS A 228 1.80 8.63 -19.35
C HIS A 228 1.47 9.58 -18.20
N LYS A 229 1.96 10.82 -18.30
CA LYS A 229 1.84 11.87 -17.27
C LYS A 229 0.52 12.64 -17.31
N ARG A 230 -0.61 11.95 -17.52
CA ARG A 230 -1.88 12.63 -17.80
C ARG A 230 -2.34 13.53 -16.66
N LEU A 231 -2.19 13.12 -15.40
CA LEU A 231 -2.54 13.94 -14.23
C LEU A 231 -1.65 15.17 -14.10
N GLN A 232 -0.34 14.99 -14.23
CA GLN A 232 0.62 16.10 -14.24
C GLN A 232 0.29 17.08 -15.36
N TYR A 233 0.02 16.59 -16.58
CA TYR A 233 -0.36 17.43 -17.72
C TYR A 233 -1.61 18.27 -17.40
N ILE A 234 -2.65 17.66 -16.82
CA ILE A 234 -3.88 18.37 -16.43
C ILE A 234 -3.56 19.45 -15.38
N LEU A 235 -2.80 19.11 -14.33
CA LEU A 235 -2.44 20.07 -13.28
C LEU A 235 -1.60 21.24 -13.83
N VAL A 236 -0.58 20.96 -14.64
CA VAL A 236 0.33 21.99 -15.14
C VAL A 236 -0.32 22.91 -16.18
N ASN A 237 -1.14 22.35 -17.10
CA ASN A 237 -1.67 23.11 -18.23
C ASN A 237 -3.08 23.65 -17.98
N GLU A 238 -3.91 22.95 -17.21
CA GLU A 238 -5.31 23.33 -16.98
C GLU A 238 -5.52 23.96 -15.58
N TYR A 239 -4.73 23.58 -14.56
CA TYR A 239 -4.87 24.05 -13.18
C TYR A 239 -3.54 24.57 -12.57
N PRO A 240 -2.83 25.51 -13.23
CA PRO A 240 -1.48 25.92 -12.83
C PRO A 240 -1.42 26.53 -11.43
N ALA A 241 -2.51 27.15 -10.93
CA ALA A 241 -2.57 27.67 -9.58
C ALA A 241 -2.45 26.56 -8.51
N LEU A 242 -3.06 25.39 -8.75
CA LEU A 242 -2.92 24.21 -7.88
C LEU A 242 -1.52 23.61 -7.96
N ALA A 243 -0.92 23.56 -9.16
CA ALA A 243 0.46 23.09 -9.31
C ALA A 243 1.44 23.98 -8.52
N GLN A 244 1.31 25.31 -8.65
CA GLN A 244 2.11 26.27 -7.90
C GLN A 244 1.85 26.19 -6.39
N TYR A 245 0.61 25.94 -5.97
CA TYR A 245 0.27 25.68 -4.57
C TYR A 245 1.04 24.47 -4.03
N CYS A 246 1.12 23.37 -4.80
CA CYS A 246 1.88 22.19 -4.38
C CYS A 246 3.37 22.51 -4.20
N ASP A 247 3.96 23.28 -5.12
CA ASP A 247 5.35 23.72 -4.99
C ASP A 247 5.57 24.58 -3.75
N ARG A 248 4.67 25.54 -3.45
CA ARG A 248 4.73 26.33 -2.22
C ARG A 248 4.68 25.47 -0.97
N VAL A 249 3.78 24.49 -0.92
CA VAL A 249 3.64 23.59 0.24
C VAL A 249 4.87 22.69 0.38
N ARG A 250 5.40 22.16 -0.73
CA ARG A 250 6.63 21.37 -0.74
C ARG A 250 7.79 22.18 -0.18
N ASP A 251 8.00 23.39 -0.69
CA ASP A 251 9.15 24.22 -0.29
C ASP A 251 9.04 24.65 1.18
N ALA A 252 7.82 24.81 1.70
CA ALA A 252 7.57 25.15 3.10
C ALA A 252 7.72 23.96 4.07
N LEU A 253 7.33 22.74 3.67
CA LEU A 253 7.26 21.57 4.55
C LEU A 253 8.36 20.53 4.31
N HIS A 254 8.96 20.49 3.13
CA HIS A 254 9.99 19.54 2.71
C HIS A 254 11.16 20.26 2.03
N PRO A 255 11.83 21.20 2.73
CA PRO A 255 12.97 21.91 2.17
C PRO A 255 14.09 20.91 1.84
N SER A 256 14.80 21.14 0.72
CA SER A 256 15.84 20.24 0.18
C SER A 256 16.95 19.86 1.17
N ASP A 257 17.17 20.69 2.18
CA ASP A 257 18.26 20.57 3.14
C ASP A 257 17.90 19.69 4.35
N GLN A 258 16.61 19.36 4.53
CA GLN A 258 16.15 18.50 5.61
C GLN A 258 16.05 17.05 5.13
N VAL A 259 17.12 16.28 5.40
CA VAL A 259 17.07 14.82 5.31
C VAL A 259 16.44 14.30 6.62
N PRO A 260 15.33 13.56 6.56
CA PRO A 260 14.75 12.98 7.77
C PRO A 260 15.76 12.07 8.48
N ILE A 261 15.81 12.14 9.80
CA ILE A 261 16.67 11.27 10.59
C ILE A 261 16.11 9.85 10.51
N GLU A 262 16.86 8.96 9.87
CA GLU A 262 16.51 7.55 9.75
C GLU A 262 16.91 6.81 11.04
N SER A 263 16.03 5.93 11.50
CA SER A 263 16.32 5.05 12.64
C SER A 263 16.00 3.60 12.30
N ASP A 264 16.66 2.68 13.00
CA ASP A 264 16.28 1.28 12.95
C ASP A 264 14.86 1.07 13.50
N PRO A 265 14.13 0.05 12.99
CA PRO A 265 12.86 -0.35 13.56
C PRO A 265 13.00 -0.67 15.05
N SER A 266 12.02 -0.30 15.86
CA SER A 266 12.07 -0.64 17.29
C SER A 266 12.02 -2.15 17.50
N GLU A 267 12.67 -2.62 18.56
CA GLU A 267 12.79 -4.05 18.88
C GLU A 267 11.44 -4.77 19.04
N ASP A 268 10.41 -4.04 19.46
CA ASP A 268 9.05 -4.53 19.72
C ASP A 268 8.25 -4.86 18.43
N VAL A 269 8.81 -4.59 17.25
CA VAL A 269 8.13 -4.85 15.97
C VAL A 269 8.45 -6.27 15.52
N PRO A 270 7.44 -7.13 15.29
CA PRO A 270 7.64 -8.43 14.66
C PRO A 270 8.19 -8.22 13.25
N SER A 271 9.48 -8.49 13.02
CA SER A 271 10.08 -8.30 11.69
C SER A 271 10.05 -9.61 10.92
N LEU A 272 9.53 -9.61 9.70
CA LEU A 272 9.53 -10.80 8.83
C LEU A 272 10.96 -11.33 8.57
N TRP A 273 11.97 -10.46 8.60
CA TRP A 273 13.38 -10.87 8.52
C TRP A 273 13.85 -11.58 9.78
N LYS A 274 13.48 -11.10 10.97
CA LYS A 274 13.70 -11.84 12.23
C LYS A 274 12.94 -13.15 12.20
N THR A 275 11.69 -13.18 11.75
CA THR A 275 10.89 -14.40 11.62
C THR A 275 11.47 -15.36 10.58
N PHE A 276 12.02 -14.87 9.47
CA PHE A 276 12.71 -15.71 8.48
C PHE A 276 14.02 -16.28 9.03
N THR A 277 14.84 -15.47 9.70
CA THR A 277 16.10 -15.96 10.30
C THR A 277 15.86 -16.84 11.52
N SER A 278 14.77 -16.63 12.26
CA SER A 278 14.45 -17.42 13.46
C SER A 278 13.57 -18.64 13.16
N ASN A 279 12.71 -18.59 12.14
CA ASN A 279 11.78 -19.67 11.79
C ASN A 279 11.37 -19.62 10.29
N PRO A 280 12.23 -20.13 9.38
CA PRO A 280 11.99 -20.06 7.94
C PRO A 280 10.74 -20.83 7.49
N LEU A 281 10.34 -21.89 8.21
CA LEU A 281 9.15 -22.69 7.88
C LEU A 281 7.85 -21.88 8.04
N CYS A 282 7.75 -21.09 9.11
CA CYS A 282 6.61 -20.21 9.34
C CYS A 282 6.52 -19.13 8.25
N PHE A 283 7.65 -18.52 7.89
CA PHE A 283 7.74 -17.58 6.78
C PHE A 283 7.25 -18.19 5.45
N PHE A 284 7.74 -19.38 5.08
CA PHE A 284 7.32 -20.05 3.85
C PHE A 284 5.83 -20.48 3.88
N SER A 285 5.28 -20.80 5.06
CA SER A 285 3.85 -21.11 5.20
C SER A 285 2.95 -19.89 4.96
N SER A 286 3.34 -18.71 5.47
CA SER A 286 2.64 -17.44 5.24
C SER A 286 2.74 -17.00 3.77
N VAL A 287 3.94 -17.12 3.18
CA VAL A 287 4.13 -16.86 1.75
C VAL A 287 3.31 -17.84 0.90
N LYS A 288 3.23 -19.11 1.31
CA LYS A 288 2.40 -20.12 0.64
C LYS A 288 0.93 -19.78 0.75
N SER A 289 0.42 -19.34 1.90
CA SER A 289 -0.99 -18.92 2.02
C SER A 289 -1.29 -17.69 1.16
N ASP A 290 -0.37 -16.75 1.04
CA ASP A 290 -0.49 -15.56 0.19
C ASP A 290 -0.44 -15.91 -1.31
N ILE A 291 0.42 -16.86 -1.69
CA ILE A 291 0.48 -17.39 -3.05
C ILE A 291 -0.78 -18.21 -3.38
N VAL A 292 -1.29 -18.99 -2.43
CA VAL A 292 -2.51 -19.80 -2.60
C VAL A 292 -3.74 -18.89 -2.69
N SER A 293 -3.83 -17.84 -1.88
CA SER A 293 -4.90 -16.84 -1.99
C SER A 293 -4.80 -16.06 -3.31
N TYR A 294 -3.59 -15.78 -3.80
CA TYR A 294 -3.34 -15.24 -5.14
C TYR A 294 -3.81 -16.18 -6.26
N MET A 295 -3.49 -17.48 -6.19
CA MET A 295 -3.96 -18.45 -7.18
C MET A 295 -5.48 -18.58 -7.16
N ARG A 296 -6.09 -18.49 -5.98
CA ARG A 296 -7.54 -18.63 -5.79
C ARG A 296 -8.32 -17.37 -6.18
N SER A 297 -7.74 -16.17 -6.09
CA SER A 297 -8.39 -14.92 -6.52
C SER A 297 -8.36 -14.69 -8.03
N ASN A 298 -7.45 -15.35 -8.75
CA ASN A 298 -7.38 -15.35 -10.21
C ASN A 298 -8.27 -16.42 -10.89
N GLU A 299 -9.06 -17.18 -10.12
CA GLU A 299 -10.04 -18.14 -10.63
C GLU A 299 -11.43 -17.52 -10.88
N GLU A 300 -11.49 -16.39 -11.59
CA GLU A 300 -12.71 -16.05 -12.33
C GLU A 300 -12.67 -16.74 -13.70
N LYS A 301 -13.61 -17.68 -13.88
CA LYS A 301 -13.72 -18.56 -15.05
C LYS A 301 -13.91 -17.78 -16.36
N LYS A 302 -12.80 -17.54 -17.07
CA LYS A 302 -12.82 -17.55 -18.54
C LYS A 302 -12.40 -18.94 -19.01
N GLU A 303 -13.08 -19.49 -20.02
CA GLU A 303 -12.63 -20.73 -20.67
C GLU A 303 -11.22 -20.53 -21.22
N LYS A 304 -10.22 -21.00 -20.47
CA LYS A 304 -8.82 -20.92 -20.86
C LYS A 304 -8.57 -21.94 -21.96
N SER A 305 -7.84 -21.54 -23.00
CA SER A 305 -7.37 -22.46 -24.04
C SER A 305 -6.48 -23.55 -23.41
N GLN A 306 -6.55 -24.78 -23.94
CA GLN A 306 -5.76 -25.92 -23.47
C GLN A 306 -4.26 -25.59 -23.35
N ALA A 307 -3.74 -24.75 -24.26
CA ALA A 307 -2.35 -24.31 -24.25
C ALA A 307 -1.98 -23.41 -23.04
N GLN A 308 -2.90 -22.57 -22.56
CA GLN A 308 -2.68 -21.74 -21.37
C GLN A 308 -2.69 -22.58 -20.10
N ILE A 309 -3.58 -23.58 -20.02
CA ILE A 309 -3.63 -24.51 -18.89
C ILE A 309 -2.34 -25.33 -18.80
N ASP A 310 -1.85 -25.82 -19.93
CA ASP A 310 -0.60 -26.58 -20.00
C ASP A 310 0.62 -25.71 -19.66
N PHE A 311 0.61 -24.43 -20.05
CA PHE A 311 1.67 -23.49 -19.69
C PHE A 311 1.68 -23.18 -18.19
N GLU A 312 0.51 -22.92 -17.58
CA GLU A 312 0.39 -22.69 -16.14
C GLU A 312 0.82 -23.91 -15.33
N ARG A 313 0.44 -25.13 -15.74
CA ARG A 313 0.90 -26.39 -15.12
C ARG A 313 2.42 -26.54 -15.18
N LYS A 314 3.01 -26.31 -16.37
CA LYS A 314 4.47 -26.38 -16.53
C LYS A 314 5.21 -25.32 -15.70
N ARG A 315 4.63 -24.12 -15.57
CA ARG A 315 5.17 -23.05 -14.71
C ARG A 315 5.13 -23.45 -13.23
N ILE A 316 4.01 -24.01 -12.76
CA ILE A 316 3.88 -24.48 -11.37
C ILE A 316 4.87 -25.61 -11.08
N TRP A 317 5.01 -26.59 -11.99
CA TRP A 317 6.00 -27.67 -11.86
C TRP A 317 7.45 -27.16 -11.88
N SER A 318 7.75 -26.15 -12.69
CA SER A 318 9.07 -25.51 -12.72
C SER A 318 9.38 -24.77 -11.41
N ILE A 319 8.42 -24.03 -10.87
CA ILE A 319 8.57 -23.35 -9.57
C ILE A 319 8.72 -24.39 -8.45
N ALA A 320 7.90 -25.43 -8.42
CA ALA A 320 8.00 -26.52 -7.45
C ALA A 320 9.36 -27.24 -7.54
N GLY A 321 9.85 -27.50 -8.75
CA GLY A 321 11.18 -28.05 -8.99
C GLY A 321 12.30 -27.14 -8.48
N GLY A 322 12.21 -25.84 -8.73
CA GLY A 322 13.17 -24.85 -8.24
C GLY A 322 13.21 -24.74 -6.72
N VAL A 323 12.05 -24.72 -6.05
CA VAL A 323 11.95 -24.71 -4.59
C VAL A 323 12.50 -26.01 -3.99
N THR A 324 12.19 -27.15 -4.60
CA THR A 324 12.70 -28.47 -4.16
C THR A 324 14.21 -28.55 -4.29
N PHE A 325 14.78 -28.07 -5.41
CA PHE A 325 16.22 -28.02 -5.63
C PHE A 325 16.93 -27.09 -4.62
N MET A 326 16.33 -25.93 -4.33
CA MET A 326 16.87 -25.00 -3.33
C MET A 326 16.85 -25.62 -1.93
N LEU A 327 15.75 -26.26 -1.52
CA LEU A 327 15.66 -26.97 -0.24
C LEU A 327 16.68 -28.13 -0.15
N ALA A 328 16.80 -28.91 -1.23
CA ALA A 328 17.80 -29.99 -1.31
C ALA A 328 19.24 -29.45 -1.21
N TYR A 329 19.53 -28.31 -1.84
CA TYR A 329 20.84 -27.66 -1.75
C TYR A 329 21.14 -27.17 -0.34
N ILE A 330 20.16 -26.57 0.35
CA ILE A 330 20.28 -26.09 1.73
C ILE A 330 20.55 -27.26 2.69
N ILE A 331 19.85 -28.38 2.51
CA ILE A 331 20.05 -29.61 3.29
C ILE A 331 21.42 -30.23 2.98
N TYR A 332 21.79 -30.35 1.69
CA TYR A 332 23.04 -30.97 1.25
C TYR A 332 24.28 -30.21 1.72
N ASN A 333 24.23 -28.87 1.75
CA ASN A 333 25.34 -28.05 2.24
C ASN A 333 25.34 -27.88 3.77
N GLY A 334 24.45 -28.58 4.49
CA GLY A 334 24.43 -28.57 5.96
C GLY A 334 24.07 -27.22 6.57
N ILE A 335 23.35 -26.36 5.85
CA ILE A 335 22.92 -25.04 6.34
C ILE A 335 21.81 -25.19 7.41
N ILE A 336 21.09 -26.33 7.42
CA ILE A 336 20.05 -26.66 8.41
C ILE A 336 20.32 -28.09 8.94
N SER A 337 20.48 -28.24 10.26
CA SER A 337 20.46 -29.54 10.94
C SER A 337 19.02 -29.91 11.30
N LEU A 338 18.48 -30.96 10.68
CA LEU A 338 17.21 -31.55 11.08
C LEU A 338 17.48 -32.54 12.23
N GLU A 339 17.28 -32.12 13.46
CA GLU A 339 17.21 -33.02 14.61
C GLU A 339 15.82 -33.67 14.61
N VAL A 340 15.77 -34.95 14.25
CA VAL A 340 14.54 -35.75 14.33
C VAL A 340 14.41 -36.21 15.77
N GLN A 341 13.52 -35.56 16.52
CA GLN A 341 13.13 -36.02 17.85
C GLN A 341 12.12 -37.16 17.66
N ASN A 342 12.55 -38.40 17.91
CA ASN A 342 11.65 -39.56 17.94
C ASN A 342 10.84 -39.50 19.24
N GLU A 343 9.57 -39.09 19.14
CA GLU A 343 8.56 -39.39 20.16
C GLU A 343 7.99 -40.77 19.85
N GLU A 344 8.59 -41.80 20.45
CA GLU A 344 7.93 -43.08 20.69
C GLU A 344 7.60 -43.16 22.19
N ASP A 345 6.39 -43.65 22.49
CA ASP A 345 5.84 -44.05 23.79
C ASP A 345 4.97 -43.02 24.56
N GLU A 346 3.74 -42.79 24.08
CA GLU A 346 2.59 -42.59 24.97
C GLU A 346 1.56 -43.71 24.75
N GLU A 347 1.56 -44.66 25.68
CA GLU A 347 0.58 -45.75 25.82
C GLU A 347 -0.82 -45.19 26.08
N TYR A 348 -1.79 -45.66 25.28
CA TYR A 348 -3.22 -45.43 25.45
C TYR A 348 -3.74 -46.17 26.70
N TYR A 349 -4.33 -45.45 27.65
CA TYR A 349 -5.24 -46.04 28.65
C TYR A 349 -6.66 -46.09 28.07
N GLU A 350 -7.13 -47.30 27.82
CA GLU A 350 -8.52 -47.65 27.51
C GLU A 350 -9.37 -47.51 28.78
N ASP A 351 -10.34 -46.59 28.79
CA ASP A 351 -11.43 -46.60 29.80
C ASP A 351 -12.74 -46.86 29.05
N GLY A 352 -13.26 -48.08 29.24
CA GLY A 352 -14.43 -48.61 28.56
C GLY A 352 -15.72 -48.02 29.11
N GLU A 353 -16.52 -47.46 28.20
CA GLU A 353 -17.88 -47.00 28.48
C GLU A 353 -18.75 -48.13 29.03
N SER A 354 -19.54 -47.80 30.06
CA SER A 354 -20.54 -48.64 30.68
C SER A 354 -21.81 -48.74 29.83
N ASP A 355 -22.12 -49.93 29.32
CA ASP A 355 -23.41 -50.23 28.72
C ASP A 355 -24.48 -50.48 29.81
N TYR A 356 -25.53 -49.67 29.80
CA TYR A 356 -26.79 -49.90 30.50
C TYR A 356 -27.92 -49.94 29.47
N TYR A 357 -28.52 -51.09 29.15
CA TYR A 357 -29.92 -51.17 28.73
C TYR A 357 -30.58 -52.52 29.12
N TYR A 358 -31.55 -52.39 30.04
CA TYR A 358 -32.86 -53.06 30.23
C TYR A 358 -33.06 -54.59 30.30
N GLU A 359 -33.78 -54.93 31.38
CA GLU A 359 -34.58 -56.12 31.67
C GLU A 359 -35.64 -56.41 30.61
N GLU A 360 -35.88 -57.70 30.32
CA GLU A 360 -37.21 -58.24 30.01
C GLU A 360 -37.22 -59.78 30.28
N ASP A 361 -37.80 -60.12 31.44
CA ASP A 361 -38.75 -61.19 31.78
C ASP A 361 -38.72 -62.63 31.19
N GLU A 362 -38.85 -63.55 32.16
CA GLU A 362 -39.68 -64.78 32.24
C GLU A 362 -39.44 -65.98 31.29
N ASP A 363 -38.94 -67.09 31.86
CA ASP A 363 -39.74 -68.27 32.25
C ASP A 363 -38.95 -69.24 33.16
#